data_AF-A0A6J7D7Q3-F1
#
_entry.id   AF-A0A6J7D7Q3-F1
#
_cell.length_a   1.000
_cell.length_b   1.000
_cell.length_c   1.000
_cell.angle_alpha   90.00
_cell.angle_beta   90.00
_cell.angle_gamma   90.00
#
_symmetry.space_group_name_H-M   'P 1'
#
loop_
_entity.id
_entity.type
_entity.pdbx_description
1 polymer ?
#
loop_
_entity_poly.entity_id
_entity_poly.type
_entity_poly.pdbx_seq_one_letter_code
_entity_poly.pdbx_strand_id
1 'polypeptide(L)'
;MPKSKKMKSFTGKRIALTVAAMFLILPINSCSSSSSEVKASQQIPVSIGTNGQLISIQSDNVRAAGYDQATSVMTVQFDNGALYEYYGVPGDLWTSFIAAQPHPWSQVGYPRLVQGAIPYKRIG
;
A
#
# COMPACT_ATOMS: atom_id res chain seq x y z
N MET A 1 30.40 0.03 -28.85
CA MET A 1 30.91 -1.16 -28.13
C MET A 1 32.41 -0.99 -27.90
N PRO A 2 33.05 -1.53 -26.84
CA PRO A 2 32.55 -2.10 -25.57
C PRO A 2 33.32 -1.44 -24.36
N LYS A 3 33.15 -1.73 -23.06
CA LYS A 3 33.06 -3.01 -22.35
C LYS A 3 32.37 -2.86 -20.98
N SER A 4 31.61 -3.89 -20.68
CA SER A 4 31.05 -4.33 -19.41
C SER A 4 31.99 -4.16 -18.19
N LYS A 5 31.47 -3.64 -17.08
CA LYS A 5 32.08 -3.85 -15.76
C LYS A 5 31.54 -5.16 -15.16
N LYS A 6 32.46 -6.09 -14.96
CA LYS A 6 32.23 -7.41 -14.35
C LYS A 6 31.94 -7.30 -12.86
N MET A 7 30.95 -8.10 -12.47
CA MET A 7 30.64 -8.63 -11.14
C MET A 7 31.90 -9.10 -10.40
N LYS A 8 32.02 -8.74 -9.12
CA LYS A 8 32.98 -9.38 -8.19
C LYS A 8 32.20 -10.26 -7.24
N SER A 9 32.42 -11.56 -7.39
CA SER A 9 32.04 -12.63 -6.47
C SER A 9 32.72 -12.42 -5.12
N PHE A 10 31.98 -12.58 -4.03
CA PHE A 10 32.53 -12.70 -2.69
C PHE A 10 32.25 -14.12 -2.18
N THR A 11 33.25 -14.98 -2.33
CA THR A 11 33.31 -16.29 -1.67
C THR A 11 34.17 -16.15 -0.42
N GLY A 12 33.60 -16.38 0.76
CA GLY A 12 34.33 -16.50 2.03
C GLY A 12 33.52 -17.40 2.96
N LYS A 13 33.80 -18.71 2.95
CA LYS A 13 34.76 -19.43 3.79
C LYS A 13 34.02 -20.11 4.95
N ARG A 14 33.82 -21.42 4.79
CA ARG A 14 33.26 -22.31 5.81
C ARG A 14 34.17 -22.31 7.03
N ILE A 15 33.60 -22.04 8.20
CA ILE A 15 34.23 -22.32 9.48
C ILE A 15 33.23 -23.21 10.22
N ALA A 16 33.53 -24.50 10.26
CA ALA A 16 32.93 -25.42 11.20
C ALA A 16 33.88 -25.52 12.38
N LEU A 17 33.41 -25.17 13.59
CA LEU A 17 34.00 -25.69 14.81
C LEU A 17 32.92 -25.78 15.89
N THR A 18 32.77 -27.02 16.37
CA THR A 18 31.93 -27.56 17.43
C THR A 18 32.14 -26.89 18.79
N VAL A 19 31.11 -26.87 19.65
CA VAL A 19 31.09 -27.55 20.97
C VAL A 19 29.69 -27.41 21.60
N ALA A 20 29.26 -28.49 22.24
CA ALA A 20 27.99 -28.69 22.90
C ALA A 20 27.75 -27.78 24.12
N ALA A 21 26.51 -27.33 24.29
CA ALA A 21 25.97 -26.99 25.60
C ALA A 21 24.44 -27.19 25.59
N MET A 22 24.01 -28.17 26.39
CA MET A 22 22.63 -28.48 26.73
C MET A 22 22.01 -27.29 27.46
N PHE A 23 21.10 -26.57 26.81
CA PHE A 23 20.29 -25.54 27.46
C PHE A 23 18.82 -25.96 27.49
N LEU A 24 18.39 -26.20 28.72
CA LEU A 24 17.03 -26.23 29.27
C LEU A 24 15.97 -25.56 28.39
N ILE A 25 14.95 -26.35 28.06
CA ILE A 25 13.73 -25.94 27.36
C ILE A 25 12.87 -25.12 28.31
N LEU A 26 12.70 -23.82 28.01
CA LEU A 26 11.64 -22.97 28.54
C LEU A 26 10.85 -22.44 27.33
N PRO A 27 9.50 -22.50 27.32
CA PRO A 27 8.72 -22.03 26.19
C PRO A 27 8.81 -20.51 26.09
N ILE A 28 9.56 -20.03 25.11
CA ILE A 28 9.44 -18.65 24.65
C ILE A 28 8.07 -18.50 23.98
N ASN A 29 7.14 -17.79 24.63
CA ASN A 29 6.06 -17.11 23.93
C ASN A 29 6.70 -16.03 23.07
N SER A 30 7.24 -16.43 21.93
CA SER A 30 7.63 -15.51 20.88
C SER A 30 6.35 -15.05 20.21
N CYS A 31 5.81 -13.94 20.74
CA CYS A 31 4.81 -13.16 20.04
C CYS A 31 5.45 -12.69 18.74
N SER A 32 5.16 -13.41 17.66
CA SER A 32 5.46 -13.01 16.30
C SER A 32 4.64 -11.77 15.98
N SER A 33 5.16 -10.60 16.35
CA SER A 33 4.77 -9.35 15.71
C SER A 33 5.29 -9.44 14.29
N SER A 34 4.44 -9.96 13.40
CA SER A 34 4.66 -10.05 11.97
C SER A 34 4.85 -8.63 11.42
N SER A 35 6.07 -8.14 11.52
CA SER A 35 6.54 -6.98 10.77
C SER A 35 6.71 -7.48 9.35
N SER A 36 5.66 -7.36 8.54
CA SER A 36 5.68 -7.72 7.14
C SER A 36 6.60 -6.74 6.41
N GLU A 37 7.89 -7.10 6.36
CA GLU A 37 8.85 -6.54 5.42
C GLU A 37 8.35 -6.83 4.00
N VAL A 38 7.87 -5.78 3.32
CA VAL A 38 7.37 -5.87 1.94
C VAL A 38 8.55 -6.06 1.00
N LYS A 39 8.98 -7.32 0.82
CA LYS A 39 9.81 -7.71 -0.33
C LYS A 39 8.91 -7.77 -1.56
N ALA A 40 9.00 -6.72 -2.38
CA ALA A 40 8.38 -6.63 -3.68
C ALA A 40 8.86 -7.78 -4.59
N SER A 41 7.96 -8.74 -4.84
CA SER A 41 7.83 -9.55 -6.06
C SER A 41 6.70 -10.57 -5.89
N GLN A 42 5.47 -10.16 -6.18
CA GLN A 42 4.36 -11.09 -6.45
C GLN A 42 3.57 -10.57 -7.66
N GLN A 43 3.76 -11.24 -8.79
CA GLN A 43 2.95 -11.08 -10.00
C GLN A 43 1.68 -11.95 -9.81
N ILE A 44 0.61 -11.32 -9.32
CA ILE A 44 -0.77 -11.82 -9.14
C ILE A 44 -1.65 -10.76 -9.86
N PRO A 45 -2.82 -11.08 -10.46
CA PRO A 45 -3.65 -10.11 -11.21
C PRO A 45 -3.59 -8.74 -10.58
N VAL A 46 -3.17 -7.73 -11.35
CA VAL A 46 -2.96 -6.37 -10.88
C VAL A 46 -4.32 -5.79 -10.50
N SER A 47 -4.78 -6.08 -9.28
CA SER A 47 -5.96 -5.47 -8.69
C SER A 47 -5.59 -4.03 -8.35
N ILE A 48 -5.98 -3.10 -9.21
CA ILE A 48 -5.82 -1.67 -8.98
C ILE A 48 -6.84 -1.30 -7.90
N GLY A 49 -6.38 -1.01 -6.68
CA GLY A 49 -7.30 -0.63 -5.60
C GLY A 49 -7.08 -1.39 -4.30
N THR A 50 -8.12 -1.36 -3.48
CA THR A 50 -8.17 -1.95 -2.13
C THR A 50 -9.36 -2.90 -1.95
N ASN A 51 -10.04 -3.27 -3.05
CA ASN A 51 -11.31 -4.00 -3.03
C ASN A 51 -12.36 -3.30 -2.13
N GLY A 52 -12.36 -1.97 -2.16
CA GLY A 52 -13.24 -1.12 -1.36
C GLY A 52 -12.84 -0.98 0.11
N GLN A 53 -11.81 -1.68 0.60
CA GLN A 53 -11.34 -1.52 1.97
C GLN A 53 -10.70 -0.13 2.15
N LEU A 54 -11.08 0.57 3.21
CA LEU A 54 -10.46 1.86 3.54
C LEU A 54 -9.04 1.65 4.06
N ILE A 55 -8.07 2.27 3.39
CA ILE A 55 -6.69 2.37 3.85
C ILE A 55 -6.40 3.78 4.34
N SER A 56 -5.50 3.91 5.30
CA SER A 56 -5.06 5.22 5.80
C SER A 56 -4.41 6.04 4.69
N ILE A 57 -4.72 7.33 4.64
CA ILE A 57 -4.14 8.29 3.69
C ILE A 57 -3.39 9.34 4.49
N GLN A 58 -2.15 9.61 4.12
CA GLN A 58 -1.41 10.75 4.65
C GLN A 58 -1.98 12.02 4.01
N SER A 59 -2.77 12.78 4.77
CA SER A 59 -3.32 14.06 4.33
C SER A 59 -3.71 14.93 5.51
N ASP A 60 -3.86 16.22 5.23
CA ASP A 60 -4.41 17.27 6.08
C ASP A 60 -5.96 17.31 6.09
N ASN A 61 -6.62 16.59 5.18
CA ASN A 61 -8.09 16.60 5.05
C ASN A 61 -8.71 15.21 4.83
N VAL A 62 -7.94 14.25 4.30
CA VAL A 62 -8.42 12.89 4.00
C VAL A 62 -7.83 11.91 5.01
N ARG A 63 -8.70 11.28 5.80
CA ARG A 63 -8.31 10.27 6.79
C ARG A 63 -8.01 8.92 6.16
N ALA A 64 -8.89 8.49 5.25
CA ALA A 64 -8.80 7.18 4.63
C ALA A 64 -9.50 7.18 3.27
N ALA A 65 -9.07 6.28 2.38
CA ALA A 65 -9.74 6.06 1.10
C ALA A 65 -9.67 4.59 0.70
N GLY A 66 -10.63 4.15 -0.11
CA GLY A 66 -10.68 2.82 -0.67
C GLY A 66 -11.17 2.85 -2.10
N TYR A 67 -10.77 1.87 -2.90
CA TYR A 67 -11.23 1.74 -4.28
C TYR A 67 -11.52 0.28 -4.60
N ASP A 68 -12.70 0.03 -5.15
CA ASP A 68 -13.10 -1.25 -5.70
C ASP A 68 -13.12 -1.15 -7.23
N GLN A 69 -12.18 -1.85 -7.88
CA GLN A 69 -12.09 -1.88 -9.34
C GLN A 69 -13.28 -2.58 -9.99
N ALA A 70 -13.87 -3.58 -9.34
CA ALA A 70 -14.97 -4.35 -9.92
C ALA A 70 -16.23 -3.49 -10.10
N THR A 71 -16.47 -2.57 -9.17
CA THR A 71 -17.60 -1.65 -9.18
C THR A 71 -17.23 -0.23 -9.61
N SER A 72 -15.92 0.06 -9.77
CA SER A 72 -15.39 1.40 -10.02
C SER A 72 -15.87 2.43 -8.98
N VAL A 73 -15.95 1.99 -7.72
CA VAL A 73 -16.37 2.83 -6.59
C VAL A 73 -15.15 3.23 -5.78
N MET A 74 -15.00 4.54 -5.58
CA MET A 74 -14.01 5.10 -4.66
C MET A 74 -14.72 5.66 -3.43
N THR A 75 -14.32 5.19 -2.25
CA THR A 75 -14.83 5.70 -0.98
C THR A 75 -13.78 6.60 -0.35
N VAL A 76 -14.17 7.81 0.08
CA VAL A 76 -13.29 8.79 0.70
C VAL A 76 -13.84 9.17 2.07
N GLN A 77 -13.03 8.98 3.10
CA GLN A 77 -13.30 9.41 4.46
C GLN A 77 -12.47 10.65 4.77
N PHE A 78 -13.16 11.74 5.14
CA PHE A 78 -12.53 12.99 5.55
C PHE A 78 -12.27 13.01 7.06
N ASP A 79 -11.35 13.87 7.49
CA ASP A 79 -10.98 14.02 8.91
C ASP A 79 -12.16 14.47 9.78
N ASN A 80 -13.09 15.24 9.22
CA ASN A 80 -14.34 15.64 9.88
C ASN A 80 -15.35 14.50 10.05
N GLY A 81 -15.03 13.28 9.61
CA GLY A 81 -15.86 12.09 9.72
C GLY A 81 -16.80 11.85 8.54
N ALA A 82 -16.92 12.80 7.61
CA ALA A 82 -17.77 12.62 6.44
C ALA A 82 -17.22 11.51 5.54
N LEU A 83 -18.13 10.66 5.04
CA LEU A 83 -17.81 9.53 4.19
C LEU A 83 -18.61 9.63 2.89
N TYR A 84 -17.90 9.61 1.77
CA TYR A 84 -18.49 9.73 0.44
C TYR A 84 -18.09 8.55 -0.44
N GLU A 85 -19.04 8.09 -1.24
CA GLU A 85 -18.78 7.20 -2.38
C GLU A 85 -18.83 8.00 -3.66
N TYR A 86 -17.88 7.73 -4.56
CA TYR A 86 -17.81 8.24 -5.93
C TYR A 86 -17.93 7.05 -6.88
N TYR A 87 -18.84 7.15 -7.87
CA TYR A 87 -19.20 6.04 -8.75
C TYR A 87 -18.62 6.23 -10.15
N GLY A 88 -18.15 5.15 -10.78
CA GLY A 88 -17.57 5.21 -12.13
C GLY A 88 -16.18 5.86 -12.15
N VAL A 89 -15.43 5.78 -11.05
CA VAL A 89 -14.08 6.34 -10.92
C VAL A 89 -13.09 5.50 -11.73
N PRO A 90 -12.35 6.10 -12.69
CA PRO A 90 -11.31 5.38 -13.43
C PRO A 90 -10.16 4.93 -12.52
N GLY A 91 -9.59 3.76 -12.80
CA GLY A 91 -8.48 3.20 -12.00
C GLY A 91 -7.22 4.09 -11.98
N ASP A 92 -6.93 4.81 -13.06
CA ASP A 92 -5.84 5.78 -13.13
C ASP A 92 -6.06 6.99 -12.19
N LEU A 93 -7.32 7.37 -11.96
CA LEU A 93 -7.67 8.42 -10.99
C LEU A 93 -7.33 7.94 -9.57
N TRP A 94 -7.71 6.70 -9.22
CA TRP A 94 -7.30 6.10 -7.94
C TRP A 94 -5.78 6.08 -7.78
N THR A 95 -5.03 5.61 -8.79
CA THR A 95 -3.56 5.59 -8.74
C THR A 95 -2.98 7.00 -8.55
N SER A 96 -3.52 7.98 -9.27
CA SER A 96 -3.11 9.39 -9.14
C SER A 96 -3.43 9.95 -7.76
N PHE A 97 -4.58 9.59 -7.19
CA PHE A 97 -5.00 10.02 -5.85
C PHE A 97 -4.04 9.49 -4.78
N ILE A 98 -3.68 8.20 -4.82
CA ILE A 98 -2.71 7.62 -3.89
C ILE A 98 -1.32 8.25 -4.02
N ALA A 99 -0.88 8.52 -5.26
CA ALA A 99 0.43 9.11 -5.52
C ALA A 99 0.54 10.59 -5.11
N ALA A 100 -0.58 11.30 -5.00
CA ALA A 100 -0.64 12.73 -4.67
C ALA A 100 -0.57 13.04 -3.17
N GLN A 101 -0.19 12.08 -2.33
CA GLN A 101 0.05 12.33 -0.90
C GLN A 101 1.24 13.31 -0.72
N PRO A 102 1.15 14.27 0.21
CA PRO A 102 0.15 14.39 1.28
C PRO A 102 -1.10 15.23 0.94
N HIS A 103 -1.31 15.66 -0.31
CA HIS A 103 -2.43 16.53 -0.69
C HIS A 103 -3.35 15.90 -1.75
N PRO A 104 -3.82 14.66 -1.57
CA PRO A 104 -4.53 13.93 -2.61
C PRO A 104 -5.87 14.56 -2.95
N TRP A 105 -6.51 15.22 -1.96
CA TRP A 105 -7.78 15.90 -2.18
C TRP A 105 -7.64 17.14 -3.06
N SER A 106 -6.74 18.08 -2.74
CA SER A 106 -6.63 19.32 -3.51
C SER A 106 -5.99 19.12 -4.88
N GLN A 107 -5.10 18.13 -5.03
CA GLN A 107 -4.41 17.86 -6.30
C GLN A 107 -5.21 16.97 -7.26
N VAL A 108 -5.98 16.01 -6.72
CA VAL A 108 -6.69 15.01 -7.55
C VAL A 108 -8.17 14.94 -7.19
N GLY A 109 -8.51 14.75 -5.92
CA GLY A 109 -9.89 14.52 -5.48
C GLY A 109 -10.87 15.61 -5.93
N TYR A 110 -10.66 16.86 -5.51
CA TYR A 110 -11.54 17.97 -5.85
C TYR A 110 -11.57 18.25 -7.37
N PRO A 111 -10.42 18.39 -8.08
CA PRO A 111 -10.45 18.69 -9.51
C PRO A 111 -11.00 17.55 -10.37
N ARG A 112 -10.78 16.29 -10.00
CA ARG A 112 -11.14 15.15 -10.85
C ARG A 112 -12.42 14.43 -10.45
N LEU A 113 -12.79 14.44 -9.17
CA LEU A 113 -14.06 13.85 -8.72
C LEU A 113 -15.17 14.90 -8.73
N VAL A 114 -14.96 16.05 -8.07
CA VAL A 114 -16.01 17.06 -7.91
C VAL A 114 -16.14 17.92 -9.16
N GLN A 115 -15.07 18.58 -9.60
CA GLN A 115 -15.11 19.38 -10.82
C GLN A 115 -15.24 18.52 -12.08
N GLY A 116 -14.77 17.26 -12.03
CA GLY A 116 -15.00 16.26 -13.06
C GLY A 116 -16.43 15.70 -13.11
N ALA A 117 -17.33 16.19 -12.26
CA ALA A 117 -18.74 15.80 -12.20
C ALA A 117 -18.96 14.27 -12.04
N ILE A 118 -18.06 13.59 -11.33
CA ILE A 118 -18.24 12.18 -10.98
C ILE A 118 -19.42 12.08 -10.01
N PRO A 119 -20.44 11.24 -10.29
CA PRO A 119 -21.57 11.05 -9.38
C PRO A 119 -21.10 10.59 -8.01
N TYR A 120 -21.65 11.17 -6.96
CA TYR A 120 -21.27 10.85 -5.59
C TYR A 120 -22.45 10.84 -4.62
N LYS A 121 -22.29 10.13 -3.53
CA LYS A 121 -23.27 10.05 -2.44
C LYS A 121 -22.56 10.11 -1.10
N ARG A 122 -23.09 10.90 -0.18
CA ARG A 122 -22.68 10.85 1.22
C ARG A 122 -23.32 9.64 1.90
N ILE A 123 -22.51 8.83 2.58
CA ILE A 123 -22.95 7.61 3.26
C ILE A 123 -22.69 7.63 4.78
N GLY A 124 -21.96 8.63 5.29
CA GLY A 124 -21.65 8.83 6.71
C GLY A 124 -21.23 10.25 7.02
#